data_AF-A0A942FGN0-F1
#
_entry.id   AF-A0A942FGN0-F1
#
_cell.length_a   1.000
_cell.length_b   1.000
_cell.length_c   1.000
_cell.angle_alpha   90.00
_cell.angle_beta   90.00
_cell.angle_gamma   90.00
#
_symmetry.space_group_name_H-M   'P 1'
#
loop_
_entity.id
_entity.type
_entity.pdbx_description
1 polymer ?
#
loop_
_entity_poly.entity_id
_entity_poly.type
_entity_poly.pdbx_seq_one_letter_code
_entity_poly.pdbx_strand_id
1 'polypeptide(L)'
;MCAKNTDTANIETKGYCHYKCTNGIKRHLLVDVLGNPYFVKCTAANISDDDGMLEIIRANKEYFLDLPEGHIITILLDNGYHKEFLENEIEKIEKRLRDKIKIEISAKITPEQKATSKQENPAKQGFVVIFKRWIVERTNAWINQCRVLWKNCEGLLVTSETKIRICAIRLILRRIT
;
A
#
# COMPACT_ATOMS: atom_id res chain seq x y z
N MET A 1 -1.70 1.40 4.57
CA MET A 1 -1.18 1.61 5.95
C MET A 1 -1.85 2.82 6.60
N CYS A 2 -2.50 2.67 7.77
CA CYS A 2 -3.04 3.80 8.54
C CYS A 2 -1.92 4.60 9.22
N ALA A 3 -1.89 5.92 9.02
CA ALA A 3 -1.05 6.83 9.78
C ALA A 3 -1.88 7.47 10.89
N LYS A 4 -1.43 7.35 12.15
CA LYS A 4 -2.07 8.01 13.29
C LYS A 4 -1.84 9.52 13.17
N ASN A 5 -2.84 10.24 12.67
CA ASN A 5 -2.80 11.69 12.49
C ASN A 5 -3.95 12.39 13.22
N THR A 6 -4.42 11.79 14.33
CA THR A 6 -5.62 12.16 15.10
C THR A 6 -5.82 13.67 15.30
N ASP A 7 -4.73 14.39 15.60
CA ASP A 7 -4.81 15.81 15.99
C ASP A 7 -4.59 16.81 14.84
N THR A 8 -4.09 16.37 13.67
CA THR A 8 -3.68 17.29 12.59
C THR A 8 -4.44 17.12 11.28
N ALA A 9 -5.08 15.98 11.06
CA ALA A 9 -5.93 15.82 9.89
C ALA A 9 -7.25 16.61 10.05
N ASN A 10 -7.66 17.30 8.99
CA ASN A 10 -8.93 18.03 8.94
C ASN A 10 -10.10 17.08 9.21
N ILE A 11 -11.15 17.55 9.90
CA ILE A 11 -12.37 16.79 10.20
C ILE A 11 -12.97 16.18 8.94
N GLU A 12 -12.93 16.90 7.82
CA GLU A 12 -13.46 16.45 6.53
C GLU A 12 -12.65 15.30 5.89
N THR A 13 -11.37 15.19 6.23
CA THR A 13 -10.44 14.24 5.58
C THR A 13 -10.03 13.07 6.46
N LYS A 14 -10.25 13.18 7.77
CA LYS A 14 -9.95 12.11 8.73
C LYS A 14 -11.12 11.15 8.84
N GLY A 15 -10.79 9.87 9.04
CA GLY A 15 -11.76 8.83 9.38
C GLY A 15 -11.32 8.06 10.62
N TYR A 16 -12.20 7.20 11.13
CA TYR A 16 -11.88 6.28 12.21
C TYR A 16 -11.66 4.88 11.67
N CYS A 17 -10.50 4.30 11.98
CA CYS A 17 -10.20 2.90 11.69
C CYS A 17 -10.59 2.05 12.90
N HIS A 18 -11.68 1.30 12.78
CA HIS A 18 -12.18 0.40 13.83
C HIS A 18 -11.17 -0.68 14.21
N TYR A 19 -10.50 -1.28 13.22
CA TYR A 19 -9.53 -2.35 13.48
C TYR A 19 -8.33 -1.89 14.32
N LYS A 20 -7.84 -0.67 14.10
CA LYS A 20 -6.70 -0.10 14.85
C LYS A 20 -7.13 0.86 15.95
N CYS A 21 -8.43 1.00 16.18
CA CYS A 21 -9.05 1.98 17.07
C CYS A 21 -8.40 3.37 17.01
N THR A 22 -8.13 3.88 15.81
CA THR A 22 -7.36 5.13 15.62
C THR A 22 -7.98 6.04 14.58
N ASN A 23 -7.97 7.33 14.88
CA ASN A 23 -8.36 8.39 13.96
C ASN A 23 -7.19 8.77 13.04
N GLY A 24 -7.49 9.07 11.78
CA GLY A 24 -6.51 9.63 10.87
C GLY A 24 -6.81 9.32 9.41
N ILE A 25 -5.73 9.09 8.66
CA ILE A 25 -5.77 8.82 7.22
C ILE A 25 -5.06 7.50 6.93
N LYS A 26 -5.44 6.85 5.84
CA LYS A 26 -4.77 5.68 5.28
C LYS A 26 -3.95 6.11 4.07
N ARG A 27 -2.71 5.61 4.02
CA ARG A 27 -1.80 5.74 2.88
C ARG A 27 -1.80 4.43 2.12
N HIS A 28 -2.20 4.46 0.86
CA HIS A 28 -2.19 3.36 -0.08
C HIS A 28 -1.02 3.56 -1.04
N LEU A 29 -0.16 2.55 -1.13
CA LEU A 29 1.08 2.62 -1.90
C LEU A 29 1.15 1.40 -2.80
N LEU A 30 1.29 1.63 -4.11
CA LEU A 30 1.78 0.62 -5.05
C LEU A 30 3.28 0.85 -5.24
N VAL A 31 4.08 -0.16 -4.93
CA VAL A 31 5.54 -0.07 -4.95
C VAL A 31 6.11 -1.09 -5.92
N ASP A 32 7.25 -0.77 -6.52
CA ASP A 32 8.02 -1.71 -7.32
C ASP A 32 8.73 -2.76 -6.43
N VAL A 33 9.45 -3.69 -7.06
CA VAL A 33 10.22 -4.74 -6.37
C VAL A 33 11.38 -4.16 -5.53
N LEU A 34 11.89 -2.98 -5.90
CA LEU A 34 12.96 -2.28 -5.18
C LEU A 34 12.43 -1.47 -3.99
N GLY A 35 11.10 -1.31 -3.88
CA GLY A 35 10.43 -0.50 -2.87
C GLY A 35 10.35 0.99 -3.22
N ASN A 36 10.35 1.35 -4.50
CA ASN A 36 10.04 2.70 -4.96
C ASN A 36 8.53 2.82 -5.21
N PRO A 37 7.84 3.80 -4.60
CA PRO A 37 6.42 4.05 -4.88
C PRO A 37 6.17 4.49 -6.32
N TYR A 38 5.29 3.77 -7.02
CA TYR A 38 4.75 4.13 -8.32
C TYR A 38 3.51 5.03 -8.16
N PHE A 39 2.54 4.53 -7.38
CA PHE A 39 1.30 5.25 -7.12
C PHE A 39 1.08 5.42 -5.62
N VAL A 40 0.59 6.59 -5.27
CA VAL A 40 0.31 7.00 -3.90
C VAL A 40 -1.08 7.60 -3.87
N LYS A 41 -1.92 7.08 -2.97
CA LYS A 41 -3.24 7.63 -2.66
C LYS A 41 -3.42 7.70 -1.16
N CYS A 42 -3.97 8.80 -0.66
CA CYS A 42 -4.39 8.92 0.72
C CYS A 42 -5.91 8.96 0.78
N THR A 43 -6.49 8.23 1.73
CA THR A 43 -7.93 8.22 2.00
C THR A 43 -8.18 8.46 3.48
N ALA A 44 -9.42 8.78 3.84
CA ALA A 44 -9.85 8.73 5.23
C ALA A 44 -9.67 7.30 5.80
N ALA A 45 -9.43 7.18 7.11
CA ALA A 45 -9.07 5.88 7.70
C ALA A 45 -10.23 4.88 7.85
N ASN A 46 -11.48 5.31 7.61
CA ASN A 46 -12.66 4.46 7.56
C ASN A 46 -12.81 3.70 6.23
N ILE A 47 -12.17 4.17 5.16
CA ILE A 47 -12.22 3.53 3.83
C ILE A 47 -11.48 2.19 3.88
N SER A 48 -12.03 1.16 3.22
CA SER A 48 -11.40 -0.16 3.15
C SER A 48 -10.08 -0.11 2.37
N ASP A 49 -9.21 -1.09 2.60
CA ASP A 49 -7.97 -1.20 1.83
C ASP A 49 -8.28 -1.60 0.37
N ASP A 50 -9.32 -2.43 0.13
CA ASP A 50 -9.82 -2.76 -1.21
C ASP A 50 -10.27 -1.51 -1.98
N ASP A 51 -11.11 -0.67 -1.36
CA ASP A 51 -11.56 0.60 -1.96
C ASP A 51 -10.38 1.52 -2.24
N GLY A 52 -9.41 1.59 -1.32
CA GLY A 52 -8.19 2.36 -1.50
C GLY A 52 -7.36 1.92 -2.71
N MET A 53 -7.29 0.62 -2.97
CA MET A 53 -6.67 0.08 -4.19
C MET A 53 -7.47 0.47 -5.43
N LEU A 54 -8.81 0.32 -5.41
CA LEU A 54 -9.66 0.68 -6.54
C LEU A 54 -9.54 2.18 -6.89
N GLU A 55 -9.47 3.05 -5.89
CA GLU A 55 -9.21 4.48 -6.09
C GLU A 55 -7.87 4.76 -6.80
N ILE A 56 -6.83 3.99 -6.48
CA ILE A 56 -5.55 4.10 -7.22
C ILE A 56 -5.73 3.68 -8.67
N ILE A 57 -6.39 2.55 -8.93
CA ILE A 57 -6.60 2.04 -10.29
C ILE A 57 -7.47 3.02 -11.09
N ARG A 58 -8.56 3.54 -10.53
CA ARG A 58 -9.43 4.54 -11.17
C ARG A 58 -8.65 5.80 -11.55
N ALA A 59 -7.86 6.34 -10.62
CA ALA A 59 -7.11 7.56 -10.83
C ALA A 59 -5.96 7.42 -11.86
N ASN A 60 -5.47 6.20 -12.08
CA ASN A 60 -4.32 5.95 -12.96
C ASN A 60 -4.65 4.93 -14.07
N LYS A 61 -5.92 4.80 -14.46
CA LYS A 61 -6.35 3.79 -15.45
C LYS A 61 -5.64 3.95 -16.80
N GLU A 62 -5.41 5.19 -17.23
CA GLU A 62 -4.75 5.52 -18.50
C GLU A 62 -3.35 4.90 -18.56
N TYR A 63 -2.57 5.00 -17.47
CA TYR A 63 -1.26 4.36 -17.38
C TYR A 63 -1.30 2.87 -17.72
N PHE A 64 -2.30 2.13 -17.21
CA PHE A 64 -2.41 0.70 -17.46
C PHE A 64 -2.90 0.39 -18.89
N LEU A 65 -3.74 1.26 -19.45
CA LEU A 65 -4.29 1.11 -20.80
C LEU A 65 -3.24 1.43 -21.87
N ASP A 66 -2.36 2.38 -21.59
CA ASP A 66 -1.28 2.82 -22.49
C ASP A 66 -0.10 1.83 -22.53
N LEU A 67 -0.08 0.83 -21.64
CA LEU A 67 0.93 -0.23 -21.69
C LEU A 67 0.85 -0.99 -23.03
N PRO A 68 1.99 -1.41 -23.61
CA PRO A 68 2.01 -2.22 -24.82
C PRO A 68 1.14 -3.49 -24.70
N GLU A 69 0.61 -3.96 -25.82
CA GLU A 69 -0.11 -5.24 -25.87
C GLU A 69 0.79 -6.39 -25.37
N GLY A 70 0.22 -7.28 -24.56
CA GLY A 70 0.96 -8.37 -23.90
C GLY A 70 1.72 -7.98 -22.63
N HIS A 71 1.80 -6.69 -22.27
CA HIS A 71 2.41 -6.27 -21.01
C HIS A 71 1.41 -6.41 -19.84
N ILE A 72 1.68 -7.35 -18.94
CA ILE A 72 0.85 -7.63 -17.76
C ILE A 72 1.59 -7.22 -16.50
N ILE A 73 0.95 -6.42 -15.66
CA ILE A 73 1.45 -6.03 -14.34
C ILE A 73 0.81 -6.92 -13.28
N THR A 74 1.64 -7.65 -12.54
CA THR A 74 1.20 -8.41 -11.37
C THR A 74 1.23 -7.54 -10.13
N ILE A 75 0.05 -7.31 -9.53
CA ILE A 75 -0.10 -6.65 -8.24
C ILE A 75 -0.16 -7.72 -7.14
N LEU A 76 0.84 -7.70 -6.26
CA LEU A 76 0.90 -8.56 -5.08
C LEU A 76 0.21 -7.87 -3.91
N LEU A 77 -0.80 -8.53 -3.34
CA LEU A 77 -1.61 -8.03 -2.24
C LEU A 77 -1.42 -8.87 -0.98
N ASP A 78 -1.68 -8.26 0.17
CA ASP A 78 -1.77 -8.98 1.44
C ASP A 78 -3.03 -9.85 1.52
N ASN A 79 -3.04 -10.81 2.44
CA ASN A 79 -4.20 -11.68 2.70
C ASN A 79 -5.49 -10.94 3.14
N GLY A 80 -5.40 -9.66 3.48
CA GLY A 80 -6.57 -8.87 3.87
C GLY A 80 -7.42 -8.39 2.70
N TYR A 81 -6.92 -8.51 1.46
CA TYR A 81 -7.61 -8.07 0.25
C TYR A 81 -8.48 -9.18 -0.34
N HIS A 82 -9.61 -8.78 -0.93
CA HIS A 82 -10.57 -9.73 -1.52
C HIS A 82 -10.40 -9.80 -3.04
N LYS A 83 -9.64 -10.80 -3.50
CA LYS A 83 -9.27 -10.93 -4.93
C LYS A 83 -10.48 -10.95 -5.87
N GLU A 84 -11.46 -11.81 -5.62
CA GLU A 84 -12.63 -11.96 -6.51
C GLU A 84 -13.44 -10.65 -6.61
N PHE A 85 -13.60 -9.96 -5.49
CA PHE A 85 -14.26 -8.66 -5.46
C PHE A 85 -13.50 -7.61 -6.28
N LEU A 86 -12.18 -7.52 -6.09
CA LEU A 86 -11.33 -6.56 -6.80
C LEU A 86 -11.32 -6.81 -8.30
N GLU A 87 -11.25 -8.07 -8.74
CA GLU A 87 -11.28 -8.42 -10.17
C GLU A 87 -12.60 -7.98 -10.82
N ASN A 88 -13.73 -8.23 -10.15
CA ASN A 88 -15.05 -7.80 -10.63
C ASN A 88 -15.17 -6.26 -10.69
N GLU A 89 -14.67 -5.55 -9.67
CA GLU A 89 -14.71 -4.08 -9.65
C GLU A 89 -13.78 -3.44 -10.69
N ILE A 90 -12.62 -4.04 -10.95
CA ILE A 90 -11.71 -3.58 -12.03
C ILE A 90 -12.36 -3.77 -13.40
N GLU A 91 -13.05 -4.90 -13.61
CA GLU A 91 -13.78 -5.15 -14.85
C GLU A 91 -14.92 -4.14 -15.07
N LYS A 92 -15.60 -3.72 -14.00
CA LYS A 92 -16.64 -2.67 -14.06
C LYS A 92 -16.07 -1.29 -14.40
N ILE A 93 -14.84 -0.99 -13.97
CA ILE A 93 -14.19 0.29 -14.28
C ILE A 93 -13.88 0.37 -15.79
N GLU A 94 -13.23 -0.66 -16.32
CA GLU A 94 -12.89 -0.77 -17.74
C GLU A 94 -12.48 -2.22 -18.05
N LYS A 95 -13.14 -2.85 -19.03
CA LYS A 95 -12.91 -4.28 -19.34
C LYS A 95 -11.47 -4.56 -19.76
N ARG A 96 -10.86 -3.62 -20.49
CA ARG A 96 -9.48 -3.72 -20.99
C ARG A 96 -8.43 -3.79 -19.88
N LEU A 97 -8.74 -3.36 -18.66
CA LEU A 97 -7.81 -3.43 -17.53
C LEU A 97 -7.57 -4.87 -17.07
N ARG A 98 -8.52 -5.78 -17.28
CA ARG A 98 -8.41 -7.18 -16.90
C ARG A 98 -7.25 -7.88 -17.59
N ASP A 99 -7.00 -7.52 -18.85
CA ASP A 99 -5.91 -8.11 -19.64
C ASP A 99 -4.53 -7.53 -19.26
N LYS A 100 -4.51 -6.43 -18.51
CA LYS A 100 -3.30 -5.69 -18.13
C LYS A 100 -2.89 -5.93 -16.67
N ILE A 101 -3.84 -6.22 -15.78
CA ILE A 101 -3.60 -6.32 -14.34
C ILE A 101 -3.90 -7.73 -13.85
N LYS A 102 -2.88 -8.38 -13.27
CA LYS A 102 -3.04 -9.67 -12.59
C LYS A 102 -2.94 -9.49 -11.09
N ILE A 103 -3.91 -9.98 -10.33
CA ILE A 103 -3.90 -9.91 -8.86
C ILE A 103 -3.43 -11.24 -8.25
N GLU A 104 -2.44 -11.17 -7.37
CA GLU A 104 -1.92 -12.30 -6.61
C GLU A 104 -1.94 -11.98 -5.11
N ILE A 105 -2.49 -12.88 -4.31
CA ILE A 105 -2.50 -12.75 -2.84
C ILE A 105 -1.28 -13.47 -2.27
N SER A 106 -0.59 -12.80 -1.33
CA SER A 106 0.52 -13.38 -0.57
C SER A 106 0.07 -14.58 0.25
N ALA A 107 0.88 -15.64 0.29
CA ALA A 107 0.61 -16.81 1.11
C ALA A 107 0.39 -16.47 2.59
N LYS A 108 -0.54 -17.19 3.24
CA LYS A 108 -0.78 -17.13 4.69
C LYS A 108 0.22 -18.05 5.40
N ILE A 109 0.85 -17.56 6.46
CA ILE A 109 1.75 -18.38 7.28
C ILE A 109 0.91 -19.44 8.01
N THR A 110 1.27 -20.71 7.85
CA THR A 110 0.63 -21.80 8.59
C THR A 110 1.17 -21.91 10.03
N PRO A 111 0.37 -22.40 10.99
CA PRO A 111 0.83 -22.60 12.36
C PRO A 111 2.05 -23.52 12.45
N GLU A 112 2.12 -24.53 11.58
CA GLU A 112 3.24 -25.46 11.45
C GLU A 112 4.54 -24.73 11.09
N GLN A 113 4.53 -23.89 10.05
CA GLN A 113 5.70 -23.10 9.65
C GLN A 113 6.20 -22.19 10.78
N LYS A 114 5.27 -21.61 11.58
CA LYS A 114 5.65 -20.83 12.78
C LYS A 114 6.27 -21.70 13.86
N ALA A 115 5.74 -22.90 14.08
CA ALA A 115 6.27 -23.84 15.07
C ALA A 115 7.69 -24.29 14.70
N THR A 116 7.91 -24.66 13.44
CA THR A 116 9.24 -25.02 12.92
C THR A 116 10.22 -23.86 13.07
N SER A 117 9.86 -22.65 12.63
CA SER A 117 10.70 -21.47 12.78
C SER A 117 11.08 -21.18 14.24
N LYS A 118 10.13 -21.37 15.17
CA LYS A 118 10.36 -21.19 16.61
C LYS A 118 11.28 -22.27 17.20
N GLN A 119 11.22 -23.50 16.68
CA GLN A 119 12.14 -24.58 17.05
C GLN A 119 13.55 -24.30 16.53
N GLU A 120 13.68 -23.88 15.28
CA GLU A 120 14.98 -23.59 14.64
C GLU A 120 15.68 -22.36 15.23
N ASN A 121 14.94 -21.33 15.61
CA ASN A 121 15.48 -20.12 16.21
C ASN A 121 14.59 -19.63 17.37
N PRO A 122 14.79 -20.13 18.60
CA PRO A 122 13.97 -19.74 19.74
C PRO A 122 14.07 -18.24 20.09
N ALA A 123 15.16 -17.58 19.70
CA ALA A 123 15.34 -16.13 19.85
C ALA A 123 14.45 -15.30 18.89
N LYS A 124 14.12 -15.83 17.71
CA LYS A 124 13.29 -15.16 16.70
C LYS A 124 11.90 -15.77 16.70
N GLN A 125 11.07 -15.37 17.66
CA GLN A 125 9.68 -15.80 17.98
C GLN A 125 8.77 -16.26 16.79
N GLY A 126 9.14 -17.33 16.06
CA GLY A 126 8.39 -17.85 14.91
C GLY A 126 8.36 -16.93 13.69
N PHE A 127 9.43 -16.17 13.41
CA PHE A 127 9.49 -15.33 12.22
C PHE A 127 9.71 -16.16 10.95
N VAL A 128 8.69 -16.23 10.09
CA VAL A 128 8.74 -16.90 8.79
C VAL A 128 8.80 -15.84 7.69
N VAL A 129 9.81 -15.93 6.83
CA VAL A 129 9.97 -15.02 5.68
C VAL A 129 8.94 -15.38 4.61
N ILE A 130 8.07 -14.44 4.28
CA ILE A 130 7.16 -14.56 3.13
C ILE A 130 7.74 -13.77 1.95
N PHE A 131 7.67 -14.37 0.77
CA PHE A 131 8.12 -13.76 -0.47
C PHE A 131 7.49 -12.37 -0.68
N LYS A 132 8.35 -11.35 -0.88
CA LYS A 132 8.02 -9.95 -1.25
C LYS A 132 7.12 -9.14 -0.30
N ARG A 133 6.53 -9.73 0.74
CA ARG A 133 5.63 -9.04 1.68
C ARG A 133 6.26 -7.84 2.40
N TRP A 134 7.55 -7.95 2.72
CA TRP A 134 8.32 -6.94 3.44
C TRP A 134 8.62 -5.66 2.63
N ILE A 135 8.41 -5.66 1.30
CA ILE A 135 8.82 -4.56 0.42
C ILE A 135 8.03 -3.29 0.72
N VAL A 136 6.70 -3.38 0.85
CA VAL A 136 5.82 -2.25 1.16
C VAL A 136 6.11 -1.71 2.57
N GLU A 137 6.31 -2.59 3.54
CA GLU A 137 6.63 -2.21 4.92
C GLU A 137 7.98 -1.50 5.01
N ARG A 138 9.00 -2.01 4.31
CA ARG A 138 10.31 -1.37 4.19
C ARG A 138 10.21 0.01 3.56
N THR A 139 9.43 0.15 2.50
CA THR A 139 9.20 1.45 1.84
C THR A 139 8.59 2.44 2.82
N ASN A 140 7.57 2.01 3.58
CA ASN A 140 6.98 2.81 4.64
C ASN A 140 8.00 3.19 5.72
N ALA A 141 8.86 2.26 6.15
CA ALA A 141 9.90 2.53 7.13
C ALA A 141 10.87 3.63 6.66
N TRP A 142 11.28 3.61 5.38
CA TRP A 142 12.15 4.65 4.82
C TRP A 142 11.50 6.02 4.76
N ILE A 143 10.26 6.11 4.23
CA ILE A 143 9.59 7.40 4.10
C ILE A 143 9.19 7.98 5.45
N ASN A 144 8.82 7.14 6.44
CA ASN A 144 8.42 7.59 7.77
C ASN A 144 9.57 8.25 8.56
N GLN A 145 10.83 8.10 8.13
CA GLN A 145 11.95 8.86 8.70
C GLN A 145 11.95 10.34 8.27
N CYS A 146 11.20 10.69 7.22
CA CYS A 146 11.10 12.07 6.77
C CYS A 146 10.15 12.84 7.69
N ARG A 147 10.69 13.80 8.45
CA ARG A 147 9.94 14.61 9.44
C ARG A 147 8.67 15.26 8.89
N VAL A 148 8.68 15.60 7.60
CA VAL A 148 7.52 16.19 6.90
C VAL A 148 6.27 15.30 6.90
N LEU A 149 6.44 13.98 7.09
CA LEU A 149 5.36 12.99 7.15
C LEU A 149 4.91 12.64 8.58
N TRP A 150 5.54 13.20 9.62
CA TRP A 150 5.19 12.92 11.02
C TRP A 150 3.75 13.34 11.30
N LYS A 151 3.37 14.56 10.95
CA LYS A 151 2.01 15.09 11.14
C LYS A 151 1.46 15.62 9.83
N ASN A 152 0.16 15.41 9.60
CA ASN A 152 -0.53 15.95 8.44
C ASN A 152 -1.06 17.36 8.77
N CYS A 153 -0.16 18.30 9.07
CA CYS A 153 -0.51 19.64 9.55
C CYS A 153 -1.36 20.44 8.56
N GLU A 154 -1.25 20.16 7.27
CA GLU A 154 -1.98 20.86 6.21
C GLU A 154 -3.42 20.39 6.06
N GLY A 155 -3.80 19.28 6.72
CA GLY A 155 -5.18 18.81 6.78
C GLY A 155 -5.77 18.30 5.46
N LEU A 156 -5.05 18.35 4.34
CA LEU A 156 -5.52 17.91 3.02
C LEU A 156 -4.86 16.59 2.58
N LEU A 157 -5.65 15.69 1.98
CA LEU A 157 -5.16 14.39 1.47
C LEU A 157 -4.16 14.57 0.33
N VAL A 158 -4.43 15.50 -0.60
CA VAL A 158 -3.56 15.80 -1.75
C VAL A 158 -2.18 16.28 -1.29
N THR A 159 -2.12 17.10 -0.24
CA THR A 159 -0.85 17.56 0.34
C THR A 159 -0.08 16.40 0.96
N SER A 160 -0.77 15.52 1.69
CA SER A 160 -0.17 14.28 2.22
C SER A 160 0.40 13.40 1.13
N GLU A 161 -0.34 13.17 0.03
CA GLU A 161 0.12 12.40 -1.12
C GLU A 161 1.37 13.03 -1.75
N THR A 162 1.35 14.35 -1.95
CA THR A 162 2.46 15.11 -2.54
C THR A 162 3.73 15.00 -1.69
N LYS A 163 3.61 15.13 -0.37
CA LYS A 163 4.74 14.97 0.55
C LYS A 163 5.35 13.57 0.49
N ILE A 164 4.53 12.53 0.38
CA ILE A 164 5.00 11.15 0.22
C ILE A 164 5.81 11.01 -1.07
N ARG A 165 5.30 11.56 -2.20
CA ARG A 165 6.01 11.57 -3.48
C ARG A 165 7.35 12.29 -3.39
N ILE A 166 7.40 13.47 -2.76
CA ILE A 166 8.65 14.22 -2.55
C ILE A 166 9.66 13.40 -1.73
N CYS A 167 9.19 12.73 -0.66
CA CYS A 167 10.02 11.88 0.17
C CYS A 167 10.58 10.68 -0.60
N ALA A 168 9.77 10.06 -1.46
CA ALA A 168 10.19 8.99 -2.35
C ALA A 168 11.24 9.46 -3.37
N ILE A 169 11.01 10.60 -4.03
CA ILE A 169 11.98 11.20 -4.98
C ILE A 169 13.31 11.48 -4.28
N ARG A 170 13.29 12.06 -3.08
CA ARG A 170 14.50 12.31 -2.28
C ARG A 170 15.27 11.02 -1.98
N LEU A 171 14.57 9.93 -1.68
CA LEU A 171 15.19 8.61 -1.45
C LEU A 171 15.81 8.04 -2.72
N ILE A 172 15.13 8.18 -3.86
CA ILE A 172 15.65 7.74 -5.17
C ILE A 172 16.91 8.53 -5.54
N LEU A 173 16.88 9.85 -5.42
CA LEU A 173 18.02 10.71 -5.72
C LEU A 173 19.26 10.32 -4.90
N ARG A 174 19.09 10.06 -3.60
CA ARG A 174 20.16 9.61 -2.70
C ARG A 174 20.73 8.23 -3.00
N ARG A 175 20.06 7.42 -3.81
CA ARG A 175 20.53 6.09 -4.23
C ARG A 175 21.29 6.14 -5.55
N ILE A 176 21.06 7.18 -6.34
CA ILE A 176 21.70 7.37 -7.64
C ILE A 176 23.02 8.13 -7.46
N THR A 177 23.09 9.05 -6.50
CA THR A 177 24.31 9.77 -6.08
C THR A 177 25.11 8.99 -5.06
#